data_AF-A0A3P6QS05-F1
#
_entry.id   AF-A0A3P6QS05-F1
#
_cell.length_a   1.000
_cell.length_b   1.000
_cell.length_c   1.000
_cell.angle_alpha   90.00
_cell.angle_beta   90.00
_cell.angle_gamma   90.00
#
_symmetry.space_group_name_H-M   'P 1'
#
loop_
_entity.id
_entity.type
_entity.pdbx_description
1 polymer ?
#
loop_
_entity_poly.entity_id
_entity_poly.type
_entity_poly.pdbx_seq_one_letter_code
_entity_poly.pdbx_strand_id
1 'polypeptide(L)'
;MRLGNMEPFVLRGYIDEWPAMKWTPETLCDYVRPTSTTKHLKLRFGSRKHIRGNVLFENESKYLSIKKLDDMLKWFIDDVPFCKDDDNADSQIQRDTHWAYFDYKYVFEVMNPERINDIDWKVFGVNVNPVDSTIWIGTPGAYTPCHFDSYGFNLHAQLHGAKRWILMEPQEEMKPTRIPYEESTVFSRVDVIGGDPYLKDVPLRTVTLNRGDVLFVPPGWWHSVQCVTPGGCDLVSKDAVSVSVNTWIPVPIFDRIGRAREAAASAIVSLLAECQLIKTADLCPSESALCLGDSMDVLGAVIDDLKTDCDEEDDETTSENAVGNTTLSGEPPSSKRLKCDQADNSCEVKISSTEKDAGQLHVFLKRYEDSGITVPSISYENLLKELRSGPLELDDSELNDQKQNETASSRKYLETRRFLDALTCPETMQTIVDHMLNWES
;
A
#
# COMPACT_ATOMS: atom_id res chain seq x y z
N MET A 1 -19.50 8.72 6.23
CA MET A 1 -19.20 8.12 4.91
C MET A 1 -19.04 6.61 5.09
N ARG A 2 -19.66 5.73 4.29
CA ARG A 2 -19.30 4.29 4.29
C ARG A 2 -18.22 4.08 3.22
N LEU A 3 -17.17 3.32 3.54
CA LEU A 3 -16.05 2.98 2.63
C LEU A 3 -16.52 2.41 1.26
N GLY A 4 -17.72 1.86 1.17
CA GLY A 4 -18.23 1.14 -0.01
C GLY A 4 -18.62 1.96 -1.24
N ASN A 5 -18.46 3.29 -1.26
CA ASN A 5 -18.88 4.13 -2.40
C ASN A 5 -17.74 4.83 -3.14
N MET A 6 -16.48 4.63 -2.75
CA MET A 6 -15.35 5.25 -3.45
C MET A 6 -14.66 4.24 -4.35
N GLU A 7 -14.62 4.55 -5.66
CA GLU A 7 -13.99 3.69 -6.66
C GLU A 7 -12.67 4.27 -7.16
N PRO A 8 -11.68 3.42 -7.51
CA PRO A 8 -10.46 3.86 -8.16
C PRO A 8 -10.78 4.35 -9.59
N PHE A 9 -10.07 5.39 -10.00
CA PHE A 9 -10.16 5.94 -11.34
C PHE A 9 -8.81 6.45 -11.83
N VAL A 10 -8.66 6.58 -13.14
CA VAL A 10 -7.44 7.07 -13.78
C VAL A 10 -7.69 8.40 -14.47
N LEU A 11 -6.78 9.34 -14.23
CA LEU A 11 -6.64 10.58 -14.98
C LEU A 11 -5.57 10.37 -16.06
N ARG A 12 -5.99 10.22 -17.32
CA ARG A 12 -5.07 9.89 -18.43
C ARG A 12 -4.30 11.11 -18.93
N GLY A 13 -2.99 10.99 -19.11
CA GLY A 13 -2.12 12.07 -19.60
C GLY A 13 -2.15 13.36 -18.76
N TYR A 14 -2.62 13.28 -17.52
CA TYR A 14 -2.97 14.45 -16.72
C TYR A 14 -1.75 15.23 -16.21
N ILE A 15 -0.60 14.57 -16.16
CA ILE A 15 0.65 15.15 -15.70
C ILE A 15 1.64 15.43 -16.83
N ASP A 16 1.21 15.45 -18.09
CA ASP A 16 2.08 15.67 -19.25
C ASP A 16 2.89 16.99 -19.17
N GLU A 17 2.35 17.98 -18.46
CA GLU A 17 2.98 19.28 -18.23
C GLU A 17 3.89 19.33 -16.99
N TRP A 18 3.98 18.26 -16.18
CA TRP A 18 4.91 18.21 -15.05
C TRP A 18 6.35 18.33 -15.54
N PRO A 19 7.21 19.14 -14.89
CA PRO A 19 8.64 19.15 -15.20
C PRO A 19 9.27 17.75 -15.11
N ALA A 20 8.80 16.91 -14.18
CA ALA A 20 9.26 15.53 -14.00
C ALA A 20 9.00 14.63 -15.22
N MET A 21 8.10 14.99 -16.14
CA MET A 21 7.92 14.25 -17.38
C MET A 21 9.18 14.27 -18.24
N LYS A 22 10.07 15.26 -18.09
CA LYS A 22 11.34 15.26 -18.82
C LYS A 22 12.33 14.21 -18.31
N TRP A 23 12.04 13.56 -17.19
CA TRP A 23 12.88 12.51 -16.65
C TRP A 23 12.83 11.27 -17.54
N THR A 24 14.01 10.76 -17.82
CA THR A 24 14.31 9.49 -18.46
C THR A 24 15.10 8.62 -17.49
N PRO A 25 15.12 7.28 -17.67
CA PRO A 25 15.98 6.40 -16.88
C PRO A 25 17.42 6.91 -16.77
N GLU A 26 17.99 7.42 -17.86
CA GLU A 26 19.36 7.94 -17.88
C GLU A 26 19.53 9.21 -17.07
N THR A 27 18.62 10.18 -17.21
CA THR A 27 18.70 11.40 -16.39
C THR A 27 18.53 11.12 -14.90
N LEU A 28 17.75 10.09 -14.55
CA LEU A 28 17.57 9.68 -13.15
C LEU A 28 18.86 9.14 -12.54
N CYS A 29 19.80 8.61 -13.32
CA CYS A 29 21.13 8.24 -12.84
C CYS A 29 21.91 9.43 -12.25
N ASP A 30 21.63 10.65 -12.71
CA ASP A 30 22.22 11.87 -12.18
C ASP A 30 21.43 12.45 -11.00
N TYR A 31 20.12 12.19 -10.95
CA TYR A 31 19.20 12.77 -9.96
C TYR A 31 19.09 11.93 -8.69
N VAL A 32 19.17 10.61 -8.82
CA VAL A 32 19.08 9.65 -7.73
C VAL A 32 20.48 9.31 -7.23
N ARG A 33 20.77 9.61 -5.96
CA ARG A 33 22.09 9.43 -5.35
C ARG A 33 21.96 8.92 -3.91
N PRO A 34 22.90 8.09 -3.46
CA PRO A 34 23.02 7.79 -2.04
C PRO A 34 23.26 9.08 -1.24
N THR A 35 22.64 9.20 -0.07
CA THR A 35 22.83 10.32 0.86
C THR A 35 23.99 10.06 1.83
N SER A 36 24.34 11.05 2.66
CA SER A 36 25.35 10.86 3.71
C SER A 36 24.94 9.76 4.71
N THR A 37 23.64 9.55 4.90
CA THR A 37 23.05 8.49 5.72
C THR A 37 22.97 7.16 4.97
N THR A 38 22.55 7.17 3.70
CA THR A 38 22.49 5.97 2.86
C THR A 38 23.75 5.87 2.00
N LYS A 39 24.80 5.19 2.47
CA LYS A 39 26.07 5.06 1.73
C LYS A 39 25.94 4.34 0.36
N HIS A 40 24.87 3.57 0.19
CA HIS A 40 24.54 2.81 -1.01
C HIS A 40 23.04 2.84 -1.27
N LEU A 41 22.66 2.68 -2.54
CA LEU A 41 21.28 2.45 -2.93
C LEU A 41 20.98 0.95 -2.84
N LYS A 42 19.80 0.58 -2.35
CA LYS A 42 19.39 -0.82 -2.18
C LYS A 42 18.41 -1.20 -3.29
N LEU A 43 18.71 -2.27 -4.03
CA LEU A 43 17.84 -2.86 -5.05
C LEU A 43 17.26 -4.18 -4.56
N ARG A 44 15.98 -4.40 -4.82
CA ARG A 44 15.29 -5.67 -4.65
C ARG A 44 15.31 -6.47 -5.94
N PHE A 45 15.44 -7.79 -5.84
CA PHE A 45 15.40 -8.71 -6.95
C PHE A 45 14.47 -9.89 -6.65
N GLY A 46 13.81 -10.36 -7.69
CA GLY A 46 13.07 -11.60 -7.68
C GLY A 46 13.22 -12.34 -9.00
N SER A 47 12.83 -13.62 -8.98
CA SER A 47 12.86 -14.49 -10.15
C SER A 47 11.85 -14.00 -11.20
N ARG A 48 12.23 -14.08 -12.48
CA ARG A 48 11.29 -13.92 -13.61
C ARG A 48 10.34 -15.10 -13.75
N LYS A 49 10.71 -16.24 -13.18
CA LYS A 49 9.85 -17.41 -13.06
C LYS A 49 9.09 -17.36 -11.74
N HIS A 50 7.78 -17.15 -11.82
CA HIS A 50 6.87 -17.08 -10.68
C HIS A 50 6.22 -18.44 -10.46
N ILE A 51 6.44 -19.03 -9.29
CA ILE A 51 5.81 -20.30 -8.91
C ILE A 51 4.42 -19.98 -8.34
N ARG A 52 3.37 -20.47 -9.00
CA ARG A 52 1.99 -20.13 -8.59
C ARG A 52 1.68 -20.66 -7.20
N GLY A 53 1.05 -19.83 -6.39
CA GLY A 53 0.77 -20.08 -4.98
C GLY A 53 1.87 -19.62 -4.02
N ASN A 54 3.04 -19.22 -4.54
CA ASN A 54 4.16 -18.72 -3.75
C ASN A 54 4.39 -17.23 -4.05
N VAL A 55 3.80 -16.38 -3.22
CA VAL A 55 4.00 -14.93 -3.28
C VAL A 55 5.41 -14.62 -2.77
N LEU A 56 6.26 -14.04 -3.62
CA LEU A 56 7.54 -13.47 -3.17
C LEU A 56 7.30 -12.16 -2.43
N PHE A 57 7.36 -12.19 -1.10
CA PHE A 57 7.29 -10.98 -0.29
C PHE A 57 8.63 -10.25 -0.23
N GLU A 58 8.60 -9.02 0.26
CA GLU A 58 9.79 -8.16 0.31
C GLU A 58 10.90 -8.73 1.19
N ASN A 59 10.57 -9.20 2.40
CA ASN A 59 11.51 -9.84 3.32
C ASN A 59 12.14 -11.14 2.78
N GLU A 60 11.51 -11.78 1.81
CA GLU A 60 11.99 -13.01 1.15
C GLU A 60 12.79 -12.72 -0.13
N SER A 61 12.79 -11.47 -0.58
CA SER A 61 13.47 -11.04 -1.81
C SER A 61 14.98 -10.95 -1.62
N LYS A 62 15.73 -11.08 -2.73
CA LYS A 62 17.18 -10.83 -2.72
C LYS A 62 17.43 -9.33 -2.78
N TYR A 63 18.45 -8.85 -2.07
CA TYR A 63 18.85 -7.45 -2.12
C TYR A 63 20.32 -7.28 -2.44
N LEU A 64 20.64 -6.29 -3.28
CA LEU A 64 22.01 -5.84 -3.51
C LEU A 64 22.13 -4.34 -3.29
N SER A 65 23.30 -3.94 -2.78
CA SER A 65 23.70 -2.53 -2.66
C SER A 65 24.43 -2.09 -3.91
N ILE A 66 23.97 -1.02 -4.54
CA ILE A 66 24.62 -0.39 -5.70
C ILE A 66 25.14 1.00 -5.32
N LYS A 67 26.13 1.49 -6.06
CA LYS A 67 26.72 2.82 -5.81
C LYS A 67 25.93 3.90 -6.54
N LYS A 68 25.40 3.58 -7.72
CA LYS A 68 24.60 4.50 -8.54
C LYS A 68 23.46 3.75 -9.22
N LEU A 69 22.36 4.44 -9.49
CA LEU A 69 21.25 3.88 -10.27
C LEU A 69 21.70 3.41 -11.67
N ASP A 70 22.75 4.02 -12.22
CA ASP A 70 23.41 3.59 -13.46
C ASP A 70 23.87 2.12 -13.44
N ASP A 71 24.22 1.57 -12.27
CA ASP A 71 24.60 0.16 -12.13
C ASP A 71 23.39 -0.76 -12.45
N MET A 72 22.17 -0.37 -12.05
CA MET A 72 20.93 -1.08 -12.39
C MET A 72 20.66 -1.06 -13.90
N LEU A 73 20.84 0.11 -14.52
CA LEU A 73 20.59 0.27 -15.96
C LEU A 73 21.58 -0.52 -16.80
N LYS A 74 22.88 -0.47 -16.46
CA LYS A 74 23.91 -1.27 -17.14
C LYS A 74 23.67 -2.77 -16.97
N TRP A 75 23.25 -3.21 -15.78
CA TRP A 75 22.88 -4.60 -15.56
C TRP A 75 21.70 -5.04 -16.43
N PHE A 76 20.68 -4.20 -16.55
CA PHE A 76 19.48 -4.55 -17.30
C PHE A 76 19.68 -4.44 -18.83
N ILE A 77 20.24 -3.32 -19.30
CA ILE A 77 20.32 -2.97 -20.72
C ILE A 77 21.57 -3.58 -21.36
N ASP A 78 22.72 -3.38 -20.72
CA ASP A 78 24.04 -3.71 -21.27
C ASP A 78 24.55 -5.09 -20.80
N ASP A 79 23.75 -5.81 -19.99
CA ASP A 79 24.09 -7.12 -19.41
C ASP A 79 25.37 -7.12 -18.57
N VAL A 80 25.66 -6.00 -17.91
CA VAL A 80 26.85 -5.87 -17.06
C VAL A 80 26.55 -6.45 -15.68
N PRO A 81 27.18 -7.55 -15.25
CA PRO A 81 26.95 -8.10 -13.92
C PRO A 81 27.36 -7.11 -12.83
N PHE A 82 26.71 -7.16 -11.67
CA PHE A 82 27.18 -6.41 -10.51
C PHE A 82 28.59 -6.87 -10.12
N CYS A 83 29.49 -5.91 -9.88
CA CYS A 83 30.84 -6.19 -9.40
C CYS A 83 30.77 -6.85 -8.02
N LYS A 84 31.42 -8.00 -7.86
CA LYS A 84 31.49 -8.72 -6.58
C LYS A 84 32.49 -8.02 -5.67
N ASP A 85 32.02 -7.49 -4.54
CA ASP A 85 32.92 -7.11 -3.44
C ASP A 85 33.03 -8.24 -2.38
N ASP A 86 32.28 -9.35 -2.49
CA ASP A 86 32.42 -10.49 -1.55
C ASP A 86 32.11 -11.88 -2.16
N ASP A 87 32.87 -12.87 -1.72
CA ASP A 87 32.99 -14.26 -2.21
C ASP A 87 31.82 -15.21 -1.86
N ASN A 88 30.60 -14.70 -1.62
CA ASN A 88 29.45 -15.58 -1.37
C ASN A 88 28.71 -15.95 -2.66
N ALA A 89 28.87 -17.22 -3.04
CA ALA A 89 28.49 -17.83 -4.30
C ALA A 89 27.05 -18.40 -4.32
N ASP A 90 26.03 -17.63 -3.94
CA ASP A 90 24.64 -18.06 -4.13
C ASP A 90 23.97 -17.32 -5.30
N SER A 91 24.09 -17.94 -6.48
CA SER A 91 23.40 -17.62 -7.75
C SER A 91 23.63 -16.21 -8.31
N GLN A 92 24.40 -16.10 -9.40
CA GLN A 92 24.56 -14.83 -10.13
C GLN A 92 23.17 -14.26 -10.50
N ILE A 93 22.83 -13.09 -9.96
CA ILE A 93 21.66 -12.33 -10.36
C ILE A 93 21.89 -11.83 -11.79
N GLN A 94 21.21 -12.45 -12.75
CA GLN A 94 21.30 -12.14 -14.17
C GLN A 94 19.98 -11.53 -14.65
N ARG A 95 20.05 -10.60 -15.61
CA ARG A 95 18.86 -9.91 -16.14
C ARG A 95 17.82 -10.84 -16.78
N ASP A 96 18.26 -11.99 -17.32
CA ASP A 96 17.39 -12.96 -18.00
C ASP A 96 16.63 -13.85 -17.03
N THR A 97 17.09 -13.96 -15.79
CA THR A 97 16.48 -14.82 -14.77
C THR A 97 15.84 -14.03 -13.64
N HIS A 98 16.22 -12.76 -13.47
CA HIS A 98 15.73 -11.90 -12.40
C HIS A 98 15.20 -10.57 -12.94
N TRP A 99 14.21 -10.01 -12.26
CA TRP A 99 13.86 -8.60 -12.35
C TRP A 99 14.55 -7.83 -11.21
N ALA A 100 14.73 -6.52 -11.42
CA ALA A 100 15.20 -5.58 -10.41
C ALA A 100 14.14 -4.51 -10.10
N TYR A 101 14.08 -4.09 -8.84
CA TYR A 101 13.19 -3.04 -8.36
C TYR A 101 13.90 -2.13 -7.35
N PHE A 102 13.91 -0.83 -7.63
CA PHE A 102 14.22 0.23 -6.69
C PHE A 102 12.89 0.77 -6.19
N ASP A 103 12.35 0.10 -5.17
CA ASP A 103 10.99 0.27 -4.66
C ASP A 103 10.95 0.97 -3.30
N TYR A 104 9.87 1.73 -3.07
CA TYR A 104 9.56 2.41 -1.81
C TYR A 104 10.76 3.22 -1.28
N LYS A 105 11.16 4.24 -2.05
CA LYS A 105 12.28 5.13 -1.70
C LYS A 105 11.75 6.55 -1.60
N TYR A 106 11.79 7.12 -0.41
CA TYR A 106 11.42 8.51 -0.23
C TYR A 106 12.34 9.42 -1.05
N VAL A 107 11.75 10.33 -1.82
CA VAL A 107 12.55 11.18 -2.72
C VAL A 107 13.50 12.10 -1.93
N PHE A 108 13.13 12.51 -0.72
CA PHE A 108 14.02 13.30 0.14
C PHE A 108 15.29 12.55 0.58
N GLU A 109 15.25 11.22 0.60
CA GLU A 109 16.39 10.38 1.02
C GLU A 109 17.35 10.05 -0.11
N VAL A 110 16.86 10.05 -1.36
CA VAL A 110 17.61 9.49 -2.49
C VAL A 110 17.71 10.43 -3.69
N MET A 111 17.07 11.60 -3.69
CA MET A 111 17.05 12.50 -4.84
C MET A 111 17.67 13.86 -4.54
N ASN A 112 18.29 14.48 -5.55
CA ASN A 112 18.75 15.87 -5.47
C ASN A 112 17.57 16.80 -5.13
N PRO A 113 17.65 17.65 -4.09
CA PRO A 113 16.53 18.48 -3.65
C PRO A 113 15.93 19.40 -4.73
N GLU A 114 16.77 19.90 -5.65
CA GLU A 114 16.32 20.74 -6.76
C GLU A 114 15.36 20.01 -7.71
N ARG A 115 15.53 18.68 -7.86
CA ARG A 115 14.70 17.85 -8.74
C ARG A 115 13.39 17.44 -8.08
N ILE A 116 13.31 17.40 -6.74
CA ILE A 116 12.06 17.08 -6.05
C ILE A 116 10.93 18.05 -6.44
N ASN A 117 11.26 19.32 -6.71
CA ASN A 117 10.30 20.33 -7.15
C ASN A 117 9.77 20.12 -8.58
N ASP A 118 10.31 19.17 -9.35
CA ASP A 118 9.77 18.80 -10.65
C ASP A 118 8.45 17.99 -10.52
N ILE A 119 8.15 17.48 -9.30
CA ILE A 119 6.90 16.79 -8.94
C ILE A 119 5.91 17.84 -8.42
N ASP A 120 4.73 17.96 -9.04
CA ASP A 120 3.76 19.00 -8.72
C ASP A 120 2.37 18.45 -8.38
N TRP A 121 2.21 17.90 -7.17
CA TRP A 121 0.91 17.42 -6.69
C TRP A 121 -0.16 18.52 -6.60
N LYS A 122 0.21 19.80 -6.58
CA LYS A 122 -0.75 20.91 -6.45
C LYS A 122 -1.69 21.03 -7.65
N VAL A 123 -1.31 20.49 -8.81
CA VAL A 123 -2.21 20.42 -9.98
C VAL A 123 -3.50 19.68 -9.65
N PHE A 124 -3.46 18.75 -8.69
CA PHE A 124 -4.62 18.00 -8.23
C PHE A 124 -5.50 18.75 -7.23
N GLY A 125 -5.06 19.92 -6.75
CA GLY A 125 -5.74 20.64 -5.68
C GLY A 125 -5.48 20.04 -4.29
N VAL A 126 -4.48 19.16 -4.19
CA VAL A 126 -4.00 18.64 -2.91
C VAL A 126 -2.80 19.46 -2.44
N ASN A 127 -2.76 19.79 -1.15
CA ASN A 127 -1.66 20.43 -0.47
C ASN A 127 -0.73 19.37 0.11
N VAL A 128 0.10 18.81 -0.77
CA VAL A 128 1.11 17.80 -0.44
C VAL A 128 2.48 18.33 -0.83
N ASN A 129 3.45 18.15 0.05
CA ASN A 129 4.82 18.50 -0.25
C ASN A 129 5.46 17.36 -1.08
N PRO A 130 6.03 17.63 -2.26
CA PRO A 130 6.65 16.57 -3.07
C PRO A 130 7.79 15.84 -2.36
N VAL A 131 8.40 16.41 -1.30
CA VAL A 131 9.43 15.73 -0.50
C VAL A 131 8.95 14.42 0.11
N ASP A 132 7.66 14.32 0.45
CA ASP A 132 7.04 13.14 1.07
C ASP A 132 6.65 12.08 0.04
N SER A 133 6.99 12.29 -1.24
CA SER A 133 6.71 11.30 -2.29
C SER A 133 7.69 10.13 -2.19
N THR A 134 7.25 8.96 -2.65
CA THR A 134 8.18 7.85 -2.91
C THR A 134 8.34 7.64 -4.41
N ILE A 135 9.56 7.28 -4.82
CA ILE A 135 9.91 6.92 -6.20
C ILE A 135 10.09 5.42 -6.35
N TRP A 136 9.67 4.93 -7.52
CA TRP A 136 9.69 3.52 -7.89
C TRP A 136 10.30 3.35 -9.27
N ILE A 137 11.38 2.57 -9.37
CA ILE A 137 12.07 2.31 -10.64
C ILE A 137 12.25 0.81 -10.80
N GLY A 138 11.55 0.21 -11.76
CA GLY A 138 11.49 -1.25 -11.91
C GLY A 138 11.71 -1.71 -13.34
N THR A 139 12.38 -2.85 -13.50
CA THR A 139 12.43 -3.58 -14.78
C THR A 139 11.14 -4.39 -14.99
N PRO A 140 10.78 -4.79 -16.23
CA PRO A 140 9.61 -5.62 -16.48
C PRO A 140 9.63 -6.89 -15.61
N GLY A 141 8.52 -7.19 -14.94
CA GLY A 141 8.38 -8.31 -14.02
C GLY A 141 8.48 -7.92 -12.54
N ALA A 142 9.14 -6.80 -12.21
CA ALA A 142 9.17 -6.29 -10.85
C ALA A 142 7.75 -5.97 -10.37
N TYR A 143 7.40 -6.42 -9.16
CA TYR A 143 6.04 -6.27 -8.66
C TYR A 143 5.98 -6.07 -7.14
N THR A 144 4.94 -5.40 -6.67
CA THR A 144 4.56 -5.35 -5.26
C THR A 144 3.42 -6.35 -5.05
N PRO A 145 3.54 -7.29 -4.10
CA PRO A 145 2.47 -8.23 -3.76
C PRO A 145 1.13 -7.54 -3.48
N CYS A 146 0.03 -8.28 -3.55
CA CYS A 146 -1.28 -7.71 -3.23
C CYS A 146 -1.31 -7.20 -1.78
N HIS A 147 -1.78 -5.97 -1.57
CA HIS A 147 -1.91 -5.33 -0.25
C HIS A 147 -2.99 -4.24 -0.28
N PHE A 148 -3.30 -3.67 0.89
CA PHE A 148 -3.94 -2.36 0.99
C PHE A 148 -3.13 -1.45 1.91
N ASP A 149 -3.32 -0.15 1.73
CA ASP A 149 -2.74 0.91 2.57
C ASP A 149 -3.70 1.20 3.74
N SER A 150 -3.20 1.12 4.97
CA SER A 150 -4.01 1.21 6.20
C SER A 150 -4.61 2.59 6.48
N TYR A 151 -4.01 3.65 5.93
CA TYR A 151 -4.47 5.01 6.09
C TYR A 151 -4.12 5.88 4.88
N GLY A 152 -4.87 6.98 4.72
CA GLY A 152 -4.77 7.88 3.58
C GLY A 152 -5.36 7.29 2.30
N PHE A 153 -5.34 8.10 1.24
CA PHE A 153 -5.53 7.65 -0.12
C PHE A 153 -4.26 7.87 -0.93
N ASN A 154 -4.07 7.10 -1.99
CA ASN A 154 -2.84 7.12 -2.77
C ASN A 154 -3.09 7.76 -4.15
N LEU A 155 -2.21 8.68 -4.56
CA LEU A 155 -2.11 9.15 -5.93
C LEU A 155 -0.83 8.61 -6.55
N HIS A 156 -0.95 7.73 -7.55
CA HIS A 156 0.17 7.09 -8.21
C HIS A 156 0.36 7.63 -9.63
N ALA A 157 1.46 8.34 -9.86
CA ALA A 157 1.79 9.01 -11.11
C ALA A 157 2.85 8.26 -11.92
N GLN A 158 2.50 7.83 -13.13
CA GLN A 158 3.41 7.11 -14.03
C GLN A 158 4.21 8.08 -14.90
N LEU A 159 5.53 8.14 -14.70
CA LEU A 159 6.42 9.10 -15.39
C LEU A 159 7.07 8.52 -16.65
N HIS A 160 7.41 7.23 -16.64
CA HIS A 160 8.06 6.54 -17.77
C HIS A 160 7.72 5.05 -17.76
N GLY A 161 7.69 4.39 -18.93
CA GLY A 161 7.29 2.98 -19.03
C GLY A 161 5.82 2.74 -18.64
N ALA A 162 5.51 1.55 -18.12
CA ALA A 162 4.14 1.18 -17.75
C ALA A 162 4.07 0.32 -16.47
N LYS A 163 2.96 0.47 -15.73
CA LYS A 163 2.60 -0.38 -14.58
C LYS A 163 1.18 -0.90 -14.72
N ARG A 164 1.01 -2.21 -14.54
CA ARG A 164 -0.29 -2.87 -14.41
C ARG A 164 -0.73 -2.87 -12.96
N TRP A 165 -1.98 -2.51 -12.74
CA TRP A 165 -2.67 -2.52 -11.46
C TRP A 165 -3.86 -3.46 -11.55
N ILE A 166 -3.96 -4.37 -10.58
CA ILE A 166 -5.13 -5.22 -10.36
C ILE A 166 -5.71 -4.79 -9.03
N LEU A 167 -6.97 -4.34 -9.01
CA LEU A 167 -7.63 -3.79 -7.82
C LEU A 167 -8.87 -4.63 -7.46
N MET A 168 -9.10 -4.79 -6.17
CA MET A 168 -10.23 -5.52 -5.59
C MET A 168 -10.85 -4.69 -4.46
N GLU A 169 -12.15 -4.86 -4.24
CA GLU A 169 -12.91 -4.03 -3.31
C GLU A 169 -12.50 -4.30 -1.85
N PRO A 170 -12.56 -3.29 -0.96
CA PRO A 170 -12.13 -3.43 0.44
C PRO A 170 -12.82 -4.55 1.22
N GLN A 171 -14.04 -4.94 0.82
CA GLN A 171 -14.86 -5.95 1.49
C GLN A 171 -14.46 -7.40 1.14
N GLU A 172 -13.60 -7.58 0.13
CA GLU A 172 -13.17 -8.91 -0.30
C GLU A 172 -12.25 -9.57 0.73
N GLU A 173 -12.46 -10.85 1.00
CA GLU A 173 -11.70 -11.62 2.00
C GLU A 173 -10.32 -12.04 1.45
N MET A 174 -9.45 -11.06 1.21
CA MET A 174 -8.13 -11.25 0.58
C MET A 174 -7.08 -11.87 1.51
N LYS A 175 -7.48 -12.58 2.58
CA LYS A 175 -6.59 -13.29 3.51
C LYS A 175 -5.42 -12.39 3.99
N PRO A 176 -5.73 -11.30 4.74
CA PRO A 176 -4.73 -10.35 5.21
C PRO A 176 -3.62 -11.04 6.02
N THR A 177 -2.40 -10.52 5.91
CA THR A 177 -1.25 -10.94 6.71
C THR A 177 -0.37 -9.75 7.04
N ARG A 178 0.19 -9.77 8.26
CA ARG A 178 1.14 -8.77 8.75
C ARG A 178 2.60 -9.22 8.66
N ILE A 179 2.87 -10.28 7.91
CA ILE A 179 4.24 -10.73 7.62
C ILE A 179 4.45 -10.68 6.11
N PRO A 180 5.48 -9.98 5.62
CA PRO A 180 6.35 -9.10 6.40
C PRO A 180 5.58 -7.95 7.04
N TYR A 181 6.00 -7.54 8.23
CA TYR A 181 5.42 -6.37 8.89
C TYR A 181 5.97 -5.09 8.25
N GLU A 182 5.07 -4.17 7.89
CA GLU A 182 5.33 -2.80 7.48
C GLU A 182 4.23 -1.94 8.12
N GLU A 183 4.57 -0.75 8.62
CA GLU A 183 3.70 0.05 9.49
C GLU A 183 2.32 0.37 8.89
N SER A 184 2.27 0.58 7.58
CA SER A 184 1.12 1.13 6.86
C SER A 184 0.55 0.20 5.79
N THR A 185 1.13 -0.99 5.65
CA THR A 185 0.81 -1.96 4.61
C THR A 185 0.31 -3.26 5.21
N VAL A 186 -0.85 -3.71 4.75
CA VAL A 186 -1.37 -5.05 5.06
C VAL A 186 -1.35 -5.88 3.80
N PHE A 187 -0.46 -6.88 3.77
CA PHE A 187 -0.34 -7.78 2.63
C PHE A 187 -1.47 -8.80 2.55
N SER A 188 -1.66 -9.36 1.36
CA SER A 188 -2.56 -10.48 1.10
C SER A 188 -1.76 -11.76 0.90
N ARG A 189 -2.28 -12.87 1.41
CA ARG A 189 -1.77 -14.22 1.12
C ARG A 189 -2.26 -14.79 -0.21
N VAL A 190 -3.16 -14.10 -0.90
CA VAL A 190 -3.69 -14.51 -2.21
C VAL A 190 -2.68 -14.16 -3.29
N ASP A 191 -2.30 -15.14 -4.10
CA ASP A 191 -1.33 -14.94 -5.18
C ASP A 191 -1.99 -14.31 -6.42
N VAL A 192 -2.17 -12.99 -6.38
CA VAL A 192 -2.78 -12.24 -7.49
C VAL A 192 -1.93 -12.27 -8.76
N ILE A 193 -0.61 -12.19 -8.63
CA ILE A 193 0.33 -12.19 -9.77
C ILE A 193 0.42 -13.58 -10.43
N GLY A 194 0.28 -14.66 -9.65
CA GLY A 194 0.12 -16.01 -10.16
C GLY A 194 -1.32 -16.36 -10.57
N GLY A 195 -2.29 -15.46 -10.38
CA GLY A 195 -3.69 -15.71 -10.70
C GLY A 195 -4.30 -16.85 -9.89
N ASP A 196 -4.26 -16.75 -8.56
CA ASP A 196 -4.88 -17.70 -7.63
C ASP A 196 -6.33 -18.03 -8.02
N PRO A 197 -6.75 -19.32 -8.07
CA PRO A 197 -8.13 -19.69 -8.35
C PRO A 197 -9.20 -19.05 -7.45
N TYR A 198 -8.83 -18.62 -6.24
CA TYR A 198 -9.71 -17.85 -5.34
C TYR A 198 -10.28 -16.60 -6.01
N LEU A 199 -9.55 -15.98 -6.94
CA LEU A 199 -9.94 -14.76 -7.63
C LEU A 199 -11.08 -14.95 -8.64
N LYS A 200 -11.49 -16.20 -8.90
CA LYS A 200 -12.58 -16.50 -9.84
C LYS A 200 -13.90 -15.85 -9.42
N ASP A 201 -14.14 -15.79 -8.11
CA ASP A 201 -15.38 -15.31 -7.53
C ASP A 201 -15.23 -13.88 -6.95
N VAL A 202 -14.07 -13.24 -7.15
CA VAL A 202 -13.76 -11.89 -6.68
C VAL A 202 -14.01 -10.88 -7.81
N PRO A 203 -14.68 -9.74 -7.56
CA PRO A 203 -14.77 -8.65 -8.53
C PRO A 203 -13.39 -8.04 -8.81
N LEU A 204 -12.87 -8.26 -10.01
CA LEU A 204 -11.55 -7.79 -10.42
C LEU A 204 -11.65 -6.54 -11.28
N ARG A 205 -10.82 -5.53 -10.98
CA ARG A 205 -10.62 -4.36 -11.83
C ARG A 205 -9.16 -4.30 -12.28
N THR A 206 -8.89 -4.01 -13.55
CA THR A 206 -7.51 -3.93 -14.07
C THR A 206 -7.29 -2.62 -14.81
N VAL A 207 -6.09 -2.05 -14.68
CA VAL A 207 -5.63 -0.97 -15.55
C VAL A 207 -4.12 -1.02 -15.74
N THR A 208 -3.66 -0.75 -16.95
CA THR A 208 -2.26 -0.42 -17.20
C THR A 208 -2.12 1.09 -17.27
N LEU A 209 -1.34 1.67 -16.35
CA LEU A 209 -0.92 3.06 -16.38
C LEU A 209 0.25 3.20 -17.34
N ASN A 210 0.11 4.14 -18.27
CA ASN A 210 1.19 4.55 -19.16
C ASN A 210 1.73 5.89 -18.68
N ARG A 211 2.88 6.28 -19.23
CA ARG A 211 3.44 7.62 -19.06
C ARG A 211 2.36 8.71 -19.17
N GLY A 212 2.29 9.57 -18.16
CA GLY A 212 1.34 10.69 -18.08
C GLY A 212 0.09 10.37 -17.25
N ASP A 213 -0.19 9.10 -17.00
CA ASP A 213 -1.38 8.67 -16.26
C ASP A 213 -1.19 8.80 -14.74
N VAL A 214 -2.28 9.13 -14.05
CA VAL A 214 -2.35 9.12 -12.58
C VAL A 214 -3.52 8.26 -12.12
N LEU A 215 -3.26 7.30 -11.25
CA LEU A 215 -4.25 6.47 -10.59
C LEU A 215 -4.55 7.02 -9.21
N PHE A 216 -5.84 7.22 -8.93
CA PHE A 216 -6.33 7.39 -7.58
C PHE A 216 -6.72 6.02 -6.99
N VAL A 217 -6.13 5.68 -5.83
CA VAL A 217 -6.48 4.48 -5.06
C VAL A 217 -7.15 4.94 -3.76
N PRO A 218 -8.45 4.64 -3.57
CA PRO A 218 -9.16 5.00 -2.34
C PRO A 218 -8.67 4.21 -1.13
N PRO A 219 -8.92 4.68 0.11
CA PRO A 219 -8.54 3.97 1.33
C PRO A 219 -9.09 2.53 1.35
N GLY A 220 -8.25 1.58 1.80
CA GLY A 220 -8.63 0.18 1.99
C GLY A 220 -8.79 -0.66 0.72
N TRP A 221 -8.57 -0.11 -0.47
CA TRP A 221 -8.62 -0.90 -1.71
C TRP A 221 -7.43 -1.86 -1.79
N TRP A 222 -7.73 -3.14 -1.98
CA TRP A 222 -6.71 -4.14 -2.28
C TRP A 222 -6.16 -3.90 -3.67
N HIS A 223 -4.84 -3.97 -3.80
CA HIS A 223 -4.18 -3.75 -5.08
C HIS A 223 -2.88 -4.54 -5.21
N SER A 224 -2.65 -5.05 -6.42
CA SER A 224 -1.39 -5.69 -6.83
C SER A 224 -0.81 -4.95 -8.03
N VAL A 225 0.49 -4.67 -7.99
CA VAL A 225 1.14 -3.75 -8.92
C VAL A 225 2.33 -4.43 -9.59
N GLN A 226 2.41 -4.39 -10.91
CA GLN A 226 3.49 -5.01 -11.68
C GLN A 226 4.02 -4.06 -12.75
N CYS A 227 5.34 -3.91 -12.81
CA CYS A 227 6.03 -3.25 -13.92
C CYS A 227 5.91 -4.13 -15.17
N VAL A 228 5.33 -3.58 -16.24
CA VAL A 228 5.11 -4.28 -17.51
C VAL A 228 5.75 -3.50 -18.64
N THR A 229 6.07 -4.18 -19.72
CA THR A 229 6.59 -3.52 -20.92
C THR A 229 5.45 -2.79 -21.64
N PRO A 230 5.62 -1.51 -22.01
CA PRO A 230 4.66 -0.82 -22.86
C PRO A 230 4.43 -1.56 -24.18
N GLY A 231 3.22 -1.44 -24.75
CA GLY A 231 2.88 -2.11 -26.01
C GLY A 231 3.82 -1.70 -27.14
N GLY A 232 4.40 -2.69 -27.84
CA GLY A 232 5.31 -2.45 -28.97
C GLY A 232 6.77 -2.14 -28.61
N CYS A 233 7.13 -2.16 -27.31
CA CYS A 233 8.51 -1.99 -26.86
C CYS A 233 9.22 -3.35 -26.69
N ASP A 234 10.53 -3.37 -26.93
CA ASP A 234 11.37 -4.53 -26.64
C ASP A 234 11.48 -4.75 -25.13
N LEU A 235 11.36 -6.02 -24.69
CA LEU A 235 11.41 -6.42 -23.28
C LEU A 235 12.69 -5.97 -22.55
N VAL A 236 13.80 -5.85 -23.30
CA VAL A 236 15.10 -5.45 -22.78
C VAL A 236 15.50 -4.15 -23.47
N SER A 237 14.78 -3.09 -23.12
CA SER A 237 15.05 -1.73 -23.60
C SER A 237 14.87 -0.72 -22.48
N LYS A 238 15.38 0.48 -22.70
CA LYS A 238 15.23 1.60 -21.75
C LYS A 238 13.77 2.04 -21.60
N ASP A 239 12.99 1.89 -22.67
CA ASP A 239 11.56 2.21 -22.69
C ASP A 239 10.73 1.21 -21.87
N ALA A 240 11.28 0.02 -21.61
CA ALA A 240 10.66 -0.99 -20.77
C ALA A 240 10.88 -0.76 -19.26
N VAL A 241 11.80 0.13 -18.87
CA VAL A 241 11.96 0.51 -17.47
C VAL A 241 10.74 1.32 -17.04
N SER A 242 10.10 0.92 -15.94
CA SER A 242 9.01 1.69 -15.35
C SER A 242 9.54 2.66 -14.32
N VAL A 243 9.14 3.93 -14.42
CA VAL A 243 9.37 4.96 -13.41
C VAL A 243 8.03 5.55 -12.98
N SER A 244 7.76 5.56 -11.68
CA SER A 244 6.61 6.26 -11.12
C SER A 244 6.94 6.90 -9.79
N VAL A 245 6.11 7.87 -9.41
CA VAL A 245 6.12 8.48 -8.08
C VAL A 245 4.72 8.42 -7.50
N ASN A 246 4.60 8.31 -6.19
CA ASN A 246 3.31 8.40 -5.55
C ASN A 246 3.40 9.17 -4.23
N THR A 247 2.23 9.54 -3.72
CA THR A 247 2.09 10.15 -2.41
C THR A 247 0.81 9.67 -1.75
N TRP A 248 0.88 9.50 -0.43
CA TRP A 248 -0.27 9.20 0.41
C TRP A 248 -0.77 10.50 1.05
N ILE A 249 -2.06 10.79 0.85
CA ILE A 249 -2.70 11.97 1.41
C ILE A 249 -3.57 11.54 2.60
N PRO A 250 -3.35 12.10 3.80
CA PRO A 250 -4.14 11.76 4.97
C PRO A 250 -5.62 12.07 4.79
N VAL A 251 -6.47 11.21 5.33
CA VAL A 251 -7.92 11.42 5.39
C VAL A 251 -8.37 11.40 6.86
N PRO A 252 -8.41 12.55 7.55
CA PRO A 252 -8.57 12.60 9.01
C PRO A 252 -9.68 11.69 9.57
N ILE A 253 -10.87 11.71 8.96
CA ILE A 253 -12.01 10.88 9.41
C ILE A 253 -11.78 9.36 9.30
N PHE A 254 -10.95 8.88 8.37
CA PHE A 254 -10.62 7.46 8.22
C PHE A 254 -9.32 7.10 8.94
N ASP A 255 -8.36 8.01 8.91
CA ASP A 255 -7.01 7.79 9.39
C ASP A 255 -6.92 7.74 10.90
N ARG A 256 -7.77 8.46 11.63
CA ARG A 256 -7.66 8.56 13.10
C ARG A 256 -7.67 7.19 13.79
N ILE A 257 -8.75 6.44 13.59
CA ILE A 257 -8.85 5.07 14.13
C ILE A 257 -7.86 4.14 13.43
N GLY A 258 -7.63 4.30 12.13
CA GLY A 258 -6.63 3.52 11.39
C GLY A 258 -5.25 3.61 12.01
N ARG A 259 -4.74 4.83 12.24
CA ARG A 259 -3.45 5.13 12.87
C ARG A 259 -3.37 4.59 14.29
N ALA A 260 -4.45 4.66 15.08
CA ALA A 260 -4.46 4.06 16.41
C ALA A 260 -4.32 2.54 16.36
N ARG A 261 -5.02 1.88 15.42
CA ARG A 261 -4.88 0.44 15.18
C ARG A 261 -3.48 0.07 14.72
N GLU A 262 -2.88 0.87 13.83
CA GLU A 262 -1.51 0.64 13.36
C GLU A 262 -0.47 0.87 14.46
N ALA A 263 -0.63 1.92 15.27
CA ALA A 263 0.23 2.14 16.44
C ALA A 263 0.13 0.99 17.46
N ALA A 264 -1.08 0.46 17.67
CA ALA A 264 -1.29 -0.70 18.54
C ALA A 264 -0.65 -1.97 17.96
N ALA A 265 -0.80 -2.21 16.67
CA ALA A 265 -0.15 -3.31 15.97
C ALA A 265 1.37 -3.20 16.06
N SER A 266 1.92 -2.00 15.83
CA SER A 266 3.35 -1.70 15.96
C SER A 266 3.88 -2.00 17.36
N ALA A 267 3.21 -1.53 18.41
CA ALA A 267 3.58 -1.82 19.79
C ALA A 267 3.57 -3.33 20.11
N ILE A 268 2.58 -4.07 19.60
CA ILE A 268 2.52 -5.53 19.76
C ILE A 268 3.66 -6.22 19.02
N VAL A 269 3.91 -5.86 17.76
CA VAL A 269 4.99 -6.46 16.97
C VAL A 269 6.35 -6.15 17.61
N SER A 270 6.57 -4.92 18.08
CA SER A 270 7.76 -4.51 18.83
C SER A 270 7.94 -5.34 20.11
N LEU A 271 6.87 -5.53 20.89
CA LEU A 271 6.91 -6.36 22.10
C LEU A 271 7.28 -7.82 21.78
N LEU A 272 6.69 -8.37 20.71
CA LEU A 272 6.95 -9.74 20.28
C LEU A 272 8.37 -9.91 19.73
N ALA A 273 8.91 -8.88 19.07
CA ALA A 273 10.30 -8.83 18.64
C ALA A 273 11.26 -8.80 19.84
N GLU A 274 10.99 -7.98 20.88
CA GLU A 274 11.77 -7.97 22.13
C GLU A 274 11.72 -9.33 22.85
N CYS A 275 10.57 -10.00 22.81
CA CYS A 275 10.39 -11.34 23.35
C CYS A 275 10.97 -12.46 22.47
N GLN A 276 11.57 -12.13 21.32
CA GLN A 276 12.14 -13.08 20.34
C GLN A 276 11.11 -14.07 19.77
N LEU A 277 9.83 -13.67 19.72
CA LEU A 277 8.74 -14.42 19.09
C LEU A 277 8.60 -14.08 17.59
N ILE A 278 9.07 -12.90 17.19
CA ILE A 278 9.22 -12.45 15.80
C ILE A 278 10.70 -12.21 15.54
N LYS A 279 11.18 -12.51 14.33
CA LYS A 279 12.56 -12.26 13.91
C LYS A 279 12.63 -11.07 12.96
N THR A 280 13.81 -10.48 12.81
CA THR A 280 14.05 -9.44 11.80
C THR A 280 13.70 -9.89 10.38
N ALA A 281 13.81 -11.19 10.08
CA ALA A 281 13.41 -11.76 8.79
C ALA A 281 11.89 -11.75 8.55
N ASP A 282 11.08 -11.48 9.57
CA ASP A 282 9.63 -11.34 9.47
C ASP A 282 9.21 -9.86 9.29
N LEU A 283 10.16 -8.92 9.30
CA LEU A 283 9.93 -7.50 9.04
C LEU A 283 10.23 -7.16 7.59
N CYS A 284 9.54 -6.16 7.06
CA CYS A 284 9.86 -5.65 5.74
C CYS A 284 11.27 -5.00 5.74
N PRO A 285 12.10 -5.17 4.70
CA PRO A 285 13.43 -4.58 4.69
C PRO A 285 13.47 -3.05 4.54
N SER A 286 12.33 -2.41 4.31
CA SER A 286 12.11 -0.96 4.41
C SER A 286 11.88 -0.50 5.86
N GLU A 287 11.51 -1.42 6.76
CA GLU A 287 11.24 -1.09 8.15
C GLU A 287 12.50 -0.84 8.95
N SER A 288 12.38 0.12 9.88
CA SER A 288 13.41 0.38 10.86
C SER A 288 13.42 -0.71 11.93
N ALA A 289 14.51 -0.77 12.70
CA ALA A 289 14.53 -1.63 13.88
C ALA A 289 13.43 -1.16 14.85
N LEU A 290 12.49 -2.05 15.13
CA LEU A 290 11.39 -1.79 16.04
C LEU A 290 11.92 -1.56 17.46
N CYS A 291 11.56 -0.42 18.04
CA CYS A 291 11.81 -0.07 19.44
C CYS A 291 10.48 -0.06 20.17
N LEU A 292 10.33 -0.88 21.23
CA LEU A 292 9.09 -0.91 21.98
C LEU A 292 8.78 0.43 22.64
N GLY A 293 9.79 1.10 23.21
CA GLY A 293 9.63 2.44 23.80
C GLY A 293 9.02 3.42 22.81
N ASP A 294 9.65 3.57 21.64
CA ASP A 294 9.18 4.49 20.60
C ASP A 294 7.77 4.11 20.10
N SER A 295 7.49 2.80 19.95
CA SER A 295 6.16 2.31 19.53
C SER A 295 5.08 2.62 20.57
N MET A 296 5.41 2.48 21.85
CA MET A 296 4.50 2.81 22.96
C MET A 296 4.27 4.32 23.08
N ASP A 297 5.30 5.14 22.83
CA ASP A 297 5.17 6.60 22.82
C ASP A 297 4.25 7.07 21.69
N VAL A 298 4.41 6.51 20.48
CA VAL A 298 3.52 6.78 19.34
C VAL A 298 2.09 6.34 19.65
N LEU A 299 1.91 5.14 20.20
CA LEU A 299 0.59 4.65 20.59
C LEU A 299 -0.07 5.56 21.64
N GLY A 300 0.68 5.97 22.67
CA GLY A 300 0.20 6.91 23.69
C GLY A 300 -0.25 8.24 23.08
N ALA A 301 0.59 8.84 22.24
CA ALA A 301 0.27 10.10 21.59
C ALA A 301 -0.99 10.03 20.72
N VAL A 302 -1.18 8.95 19.97
CA VAL A 302 -2.38 8.77 19.12
C VAL A 302 -3.63 8.52 19.97
N ILE A 303 -3.52 7.80 21.09
CA ILE A 303 -4.66 7.59 22.00
C ILE A 303 -5.04 8.90 22.71
N ASP A 304 -4.07 9.71 23.14
CA ASP A 304 -4.32 11.01 23.78
C ASP A 304 -4.99 12.00 22.82
N ASP A 305 -4.58 12.02 21.55
CA ASP A 305 -5.23 12.80 20.47
C ASP A 305 -6.69 12.37 20.30
N LEU A 306 -6.97 11.07 20.30
CA LEU A 306 -8.34 10.54 20.22
C LEU A 306 -9.20 10.88 21.45
N LYS A 307 -8.62 10.96 22.65
CA LYS A 307 -9.36 11.32 23.88
C LYS A 307 -9.72 12.80 23.91
N THR A 308 -8.79 13.67 23.54
CA THR A 308 -8.98 15.14 23.57
C THR A 308 -10.18 15.56 22.71
N ASP A 309 -10.38 14.92 21.56
CA ASP A 309 -11.50 15.23 20.68
C ASP A 309 -12.86 14.72 21.18
N CYS A 310 -12.91 13.62 21.94
CA CYS A 310 -14.15 13.18 22.60
C CYS A 310 -14.64 14.23 23.61
N ASP A 311 -13.71 14.89 24.30
CA ASP A 311 -14.03 15.95 25.27
C ASP A 311 -14.50 17.25 24.57
N GLU A 312 -13.96 17.58 23.39
CA GLU A 312 -14.39 18.75 22.59
C GLU A 312 -15.77 18.57 21.93
N GLU A 313 -16.11 17.36 21.45
CA GLU A 313 -17.46 17.07 20.92
C GLU A 313 -18.55 17.11 22.00
N ASP A 314 -18.23 16.71 23.24
CA ASP A 314 -19.15 16.81 24.38
C ASP A 314 -19.38 18.27 24.82
N ASP A 315 -18.38 19.16 24.69
CA ASP A 315 -18.52 20.58 25.03
C ASP A 315 -19.34 21.38 23.98
N GLU A 316 -19.24 21.06 22.69
CA GLU A 316 -20.05 21.74 21.64
C GLU A 316 -21.56 21.44 21.77
N THR A 317 -21.95 20.29 22.34
CA THR A 317 -23.37 19.97 22.58
C THR A 317 -24.00 20.69 23.79
N THR A 318 -23.22 21.45 24.56
CA THR A 318 -23.75 22.22 25.70
C THR A 318 -24.03 23.71 25.42
N SER A 319 -23.76 24.20 24.20
CA SER A 319 -23.89 25.64 23.90
C SER A 319 -25.16 26.09 23.14
N GLU A 320 -26.02 25.19 22.69
CA GLU A 320 -27.32 25.54 22.09
C GLU A 320 -28.51 25.00 22.89
N ASN A 321 -28.94 25.75 23.93
CA ASN A 321 -30.35 26.03 24.25
C ASN A 321 -30.47 26.65 25.66
N ALA A 322 -30.27 27.96 25.75
CA ALA A 322 -30.65 28.74 26.93
C ALA A 322 -31.90 29.59 26.64
N VAL A 323 -33.11 29.00 26.58
CA VAL A 323 -34.38 29.72 26.85
C VAL A 323 -35.48 28.75 27.35
N GLY A 324 -36.00 28.98 28.57
CA GLY A 324 -37.44 28.87 28.84
C GLY A 324 -38.01 27.75 29.74
N ASN A 325 -37.94 27.98 31.07
CA ASN A 325 -38.93 27.71 32.13
C ASN A 325 -39.81 26.42 32.23
N THR A 326 -39.93 26.01 33.51
CA THR A 326 -41.08 25.47 34.29
C THR A 326 -41.35 23.95 34.45
N THR A 327 -41.05 23.49 35.68
CA THR A 327 -41.82 22.62 36.63
C THR A 327 -42.22 21.15 36.34
N LEU A 328 -41.76 20.31 37.29
CA LEU A 328 -42.43 19.23 38.04
C LEU A 328 -42.56 17.79 37.48
N SER A 329 -41.87 16.88 38.21
CA SER A 329 -42.26 15.52 38.65
C SER A 329 -42.33 14.34 37.66
N GLY A 330 -41.77 13.19 38.09
CA GLY A 330 -42.27 11.85 37.76
C GLY A 330 -41.25 10.88 37.11
N GLU A 331 -40.82 9.89 37.90
CA GLU A 331 -40.31 8.52 37.64
C GLU A 331 -39.81 8.05 36.24
N PRO A 332 -38.83 7.11 36.18
CA PRO A 332 -38.28 6.58 34.94
C PRO A 332 -39.07 5.35 34.42
N PRO A 333 -39.05 5.07 33.10
CA PRO A 333 -39.18 3.68 32.72
C PRO A 333 -38.28 3.22 31.57
N SER A 334 -37.54 2.15 31.89
CA SER A 334 -37.43 0.88 31.17
C SER A 334 -36.90 0.81 29.74
N SER A 335 -35.94 -0.10 29.61
CA SER A 335 -35.44 -0.74 28.39
C SER A 335 -36.53 -1.25 27.45
N LYS A 336 -36.39 -0.95 26.15
CA LYS A 336 -37.01 -1.72 25.06
C LYS A 336 -36.04 -1.89 23.90
N ARG A 337 -35.59 -3.13 23.72
CA ARG A 337 -35.11 -3.72 22.46
C ARG A 337 -36.12 -3.41 21.35
N LEU A 338 -35.64 -2.95 20.20
CA LEU A 338 -36.43 -2.93 18.96
C LEU A 338 -35.71 -3.70 17.85
N LYS A 339 -36.50 -4.54 17.20
CA LYS A 339 -36.17 -5.54 16.19
C LYS A 339 -35.94 -4.89 14.83
N CYS A 340 -35.17 -5.60 14.03
CA CYS A 340 -34.97 -5.47 12.58
C CYS A 340 -36.30 -5.60 11.83
N ASP A 341 -36.57 -4.67 10.92
CA ASP A 341 -37.53 -4.83 9.82
C ASP A 341 -36.90 -4.31 8.52
N GLN A 342 -36.95 -5.13 7.48
CA GLN A 342 -36.57 -4.83 6.10
C GLN A 342 -37.64 -3.95 5.44
N ALA A 343 -37.24 -2.91 4.72
CA ALA A 343 -38.04 -2.32 3.64
C ALA A 343 -37.17 -1.53 2.64
N ASP A 344 -37.46 -1.78 1.36
CA ASP A 344 -37.07 -1.00 0.18
C ASP A 344 -37.10 0.51 0.39
N ASN A 345 -36.13 1.22 -0.20
CA ASN A 345 -36.34 2.58 -0.69
C ASN A 345 -35.28 2.95 -1.73
N SER A 346 -35.72 3.08 -2.99
CA SER A 346 -35.11 3.97 -3.96
C SER A 346 -35.25 5.40 -3.42
N CYS A 347 -34.17 5.95 -2.88
CA CYS A 347 -34.11 7.33 -2.44
C CYS A 347 -32.81 7.92 -2.99
N GLU A 348 -32.92 8.91 -3.88
CA GLU A 348 -31.79 9.78 -4.21
C GLU A 348 -31.27 10.39 -2.91
N VAL A 349 -30.12 9.90 -2.44
CA VAL A 349 -29.51 10.34 -1.20
C VAL A 349 -28.85 11.69 -1.46
N LYS A 350 -29.48 12.77 -0.99
CA LYS A 350 -28.81 14.05 -0.81
C LYS A 350 -27.72 13.89 0.25
N ILE A 351 -26.49 14.17 -0.19
CA ILE A 351 -25.26 14.21 0.60
C ILE A 351 -25.38 15.27 1.70
N SER A 352 -25.11 14.91 2.95
CA SER A 352 -24.83 15.88 4.01
C SER A 352 -23.66 15.40 4.88
N SER A 353 -22.44 15.73 4.47
CA SER A 353 -21.33 15.99 5.39
C SER A 353 -20.84 17.40 5.08
N THR A 354 -20.48 18.17 6.10
CA THR A 354 -19.87 19.49 5.89
C THR A 354 -18.48 19.30 5.26
N GLU A 355 -18.00 20.30 4.52
CA GLU A 355 -16.69 20.29 3.84
C GLU A 355 -15.48 20.12 4.80
N LYS A 356 -15.71 20.10 6.12
CA LYS A 356 -14.67 20.17 7.16
C LYS A 356 -13.98 18.82 7.46
N ASP A 357 -14.67 17.68 7.28
CA ASP A 357 -14.24 16.41 7.91
C ASP A 357 -13.57 15.40 6.96
N ALA A 358 -13.87 15.48 5.67
CA ALA A 358 -13.26 14.60 4.65
C ALA A 358 -11.92 15.14 4.13
N GLY A 359 -11.44 16.26 4.69
CA GLY A 359 -10.17 16.89 4.35
C GLY A 359 -10.00 17.13 2.84
N GLN A 360 -8.82 16.79 2.32
CA GLN A 360 -8.48 17.00 0.91
C GLN A 360 -9.20 16.01 -0.03
N LEU A 361 -9.67 14.87 0.48
CA LEU A 361 -10.29 13.83 -0.32
C LEU A 361 -11.61 14.28 -0.94
N HIS A 362 -12.46 14.98 -0.19
CA HIS A 362 -13.73 15.48 -0.73
C HIS A 362 -13.52 16.49 -1.85
N VAL A 363 -12.59 17.43 -1.66
CA VAL A 363 -12.24 18.44 -2.68
C VAL A 363 -11.68 17.76 -3.93
N PHE A 364 -10.81 16.77 -3.75
CA PHE A 364 -10.24 15.99 -4.84
C PHE A 364 -11.33 15.23 -5.62
N LEU A 365 -12.17 14.45 -4.95
CA LEU A 365 -13.22 13.66 -5.60
C LEU A 365 -14.21 14.55 -6.36
N LYS A 366 -14.69 15.64 -5.75
CA LYS A 366 -15.60 16.60 -6.39
C LYS A 366 -14.99 17.26 -7.63
N ARG A 367 -13.67 17.45 -7.65
CA ARG A 367 -12.96 18.02 -8.80
C ARG A 367 -12.88 17.05 -9.98
N TYR A 368 -12.82 15.75 -9.71
CA TYR A 368 -12.54 14.72 -10.72
C TYR A 368 -13.70 13.77 -11.01
N GLU A 369 -14.87 14.00 -10.42
CA GLU A 369 -16.09 13.21 -10.60
C GLU A 369 -16.40 12.94 -12.08
N ASP A 370 -16.28 13.95 -12.94
CA ASP A 370 -16.57 13.85 -14.39
C ASP A 370 -15.32 13.62 -15.26
N SER A 371 -14.12 13.65 -14.69
CA SER A 371 -12.85 13.62 -15.43
C SER A 371 -12.09 12.29 -15.30
N GLY A 372 -12.42 11.50 -14.28
CA GLY A 372 -11.83 10.19 -14.05
C GLY A 372 -12.38 9.14 -15.02
N ILE A 373 -11.50 8.27 -15.52
CA ILE A 373 -11.92 7.04 -16.18
C ILE A 373 -11.98 5.94 -15.11
N THR A 374 -13.17 5.41 -14.85
CA THR A 374 -13.35 4.27 -13.95
C THR A 374 -12.48 3.11 -14.40
N VAL A 375 -11.81 2.46 -13.44
CA VAL A 375 -11.02 1.25 -13.74
C VAL A 375 -11.99 0.13 -14.17
N PRO A 376 -11.82 -0.44 -15.37
CA PRO A 376 -12.75 -1.42 -15.90
C PRO A 376 -12.67 -2.76 -15.15
N SER A 377 -13.83 -3.38 -14.95
CA SER A 377 -13.92 -4.75 -14.46
C SER A 377 -13.47 -5.76 -15.52
N ILE A 378 -12.85 -6.86 -15.09
CA ILE A 378 -12.46 -7.97 -15.96
C ILE A 378 -12.91 -9.32 -15.37
N SER A 379 -13.09 -10.32 -16.23
CA SER A 379 -13.26 -11.70 -15.77
C SER A 379 -11.92 -12.29 -15.35
N TYR A 380 -11.98 -13.33 -14.53
CA TYR A 380 -10.80 -14.10 -14.14
C TYR A 380 -10.07 -14.73 -15.35
N GLU A 381 -10.79 -15.17 -16.39
CA GLU A 381 -10.16 -15.68 -17.62
C GLU A 381 -9.36 -14.60 -18.37
N ASN A 382 -9.88 -13.36 -18.39
CA ASN A 382 -9.15 -12.24 -18.96
C ASN A 382 -7.92 -11.89 -18.13
N LEU A 383 -8.02 -11.93 -16.79
CA LEU A 383 -6.86 -11.78 -15.90
C LEU A 383 -5.78 -12.82 -16.25
N LEU A 384 -6.14 -14.11 -16.32
CA LEU A 384 -5.19 -15.17 -16.63
C LEU A 384 -4.52 -14.98 -17.99
N LYS A 385 -5.26 -14.48 -18.99
CA LYS A 385 -4.71 -14.16 -20.31
C LYS A 385 -3.68 -13.02 -20.20
N GLU A 386 -4.00 -11.95 -19.47
CA GLU A 386 -3.09 -10.82 -19.25
C GLU A 386 -1.82 -11.23 -18.51
N LEU A 387 -1.95 -12.03 -17.44
CA LEU A 387 -0.82 -12.53 -16.65
C LEU A 387 0.11 -13.43 -17.48
N ARG A 388 -0.44 -14.35 -18.28
CA ARG A 388 0.35 -15.23 -19.17
C ARG A 388 1.06 -14.48 -20.30
N SER A 389 0.50 -13.36 -20.74
CA SER A 389 1.15 -12.46 -21.70
C SER A 389 2.13 -11.47 -21.04
N GLY A 390 2.22 -11.50 -19.71
CA GLY A 390 3.03 -10.60 -18.92
C GLY A 390 4.52 -10.93 -18.95
N PRO A 391 5.33 -10.11 -18.25
CA PRO A 391 6.79 -10.25 -18.20
C PRO A 391 7.30 -11.38 -17.28
N LEU A 392 6.43 -12.04 -16.53
CA LEU A 392 6.77 -13.18 -15.68
C LEU A 392 6.36 -14.49 -16.34
N GLU A 393 7.24 -15.48 -16.29
CA GLU A 393 6.92 -16.87 -16.63
C GLU A 393 6.18 -17.51 -15.46
N LEU A 394 4.93 -17.92 -15.68
CA LEU A 394 4.14 -18.59 -14.64
C LEU A 394 4.43 -20.10 -14.67
N ASP A 395 4.86 -20.64 -13.53
CA ASP A 395 5.10 -22.07 -13.34
C ASP A 395 4.00 -22.72 -12.48
N ASP A 396 3.38 -23.75 -13.04
CA ASP A 396 2.33 -24.55 -12.40
C ASP A 396 2.90 -25.73 -11.57
N SER A 397 4.22 -25.90 -11.49
CA SER A 397 4.89 -27.08 -10.92
C SER A 397 4.50 -27.43 -9.47
N GLU A 398 4.19 -26.44 -8.62
CA GLU A 398 3.88 -26.68 -7.19
C GLU A 398 2.40 -26.90 -6.85
N LEU A 399 1.47 -26.76 -7.81
CA LEU A 399 0.06 -27.12 -7.56
C LEU A 399 -0.12 -28.63 -7.29
N ASN A 400 0.86 -29.46 -7.64
CA ASN A 400 0.82 -30.92 -7.50
C ASN A 400 1.50 -31.50 -6.26
N ASP A 401 2.43 -30.78 -5.60
CA ASP A 401 3.29 -31.35 -4.54
C ASP A 401 2.91 -30.94 -3.11
N GLN A 402 2.01 -29.98 -2.91
CA GLN A 402 1.57 -29.50 -1.58
C GLN A 402 0.81 -30.53 -0.73
N LYS A 403 0.68 -31.79 -1.17
CA LYS A 403 0.07 -32.87 -0.37
C LYS A 403 1.05 -33.85 0.28
N GLN A 404 2.38 -33.75 0.08
CA GLN A 404 3.24 -34.85 0.54
C GLN A 404 4.44 -34.58 1.44
N ASN A 405 4.91 -33.35 1.72
CA ASN A 405 5.99 -33.17 2.71
C ASN A 405 6.03 -31.76 3.36
N GLU A 406 5.10 -31.48 4.27
CA GLU A 406 5.29 -30.36 5.21
C GLU A 406 6.33 -30.76 6.28
N THR A 407 7.47 -30.07 6.30
CA THR A 407 8.45 -30.24 7.38
C THR A 407 7.92 -29.63 8.69
N ALA A 408 8.33 -30.17 9.85
CA ALA A 408 7.94 -29.61 11.15
C ALA A 408 8.35 -28.12 11.32
N SER A 409 9.45 -27.72 10.68
CA SER A 409 9.91 -26.32 10.65
C SER A 409 8.96 -25.42 9.86
N SER A 410 8.48 -25.88 8.69
CA SER A 410 7.51 -25.13 7.87
C SER A 410 6.16 -24.98 8.58
N ARG A 411 5.71 -26.04 9.28
CA ARG A 411 4.48 -26.00 10.08
C ARG A 411 4.55 -25.00 11.23
N LYS A 412 5.64 -25.02 12.00
CA LYS A 412 5.86 -24.06 13.10
C LYS A 412 5.89 -22.61 12.60
N TYR A 413 6.54 -22.36 11.46
CA TYR A 413 6.55 -21.04 10.84
C TYR A 413 5.14 -20.57 10.45
N LEU A 414 4.33 -21.45 9.84
CA LEU A 414 2.94 -21.16 9.48
C LEU A 414 2.06 -20.90 10.72
N GLU A 415 2.27 -21.64 11.81
CA GLU A 415 1.57 -21.41 13.09
C GLU A 415 1.94 -20.05 13.69
N THR A 416 3.22 -19.68 13.70
CA THR A 416 3.68 -18.36 14.14
C THR A 416 3.03 -17.25 13.32
N ARG A 417 3.00 -17.37 11.98
CA ARG A 417 2.36 -16.38 11.11
C ARG A 417 0.87 -16.25 11.37
N ARG A 418 0.15 -17.37 11.52
CA ARG A 418 -1.29 -17.36 11.86
C ARG A 418 -1.57 -16.72 13.21
N PHE A 419 -0.72 -16.98 14.21
CA PHE A 419 -0.83 -16.36 15.53
C PHE A 419 -0.68 -14.84 15.43
N LEU A 420 0.31 -14.38 14.67
CA LEU A 420 0.57 -12.96 14.45
C LEU A 420 -0.57 -12.28 13.70
N ASP A 421 -1.03 -12.87 12.60
CA ASP A 421 -2.16 -12.37 11.81
C ASP A 421 -3.43 -12.26 12.69
N ALA A 422 -3.71 -13.26 13.54
CA ALA A 422 -4.86 -13.22 14.44
C ALA A 422 -4.72 -12.15 15.55
N LEU A 423 -3.52 -11.99 16.08
CA LEU A 423 -3.25 -11.01 17.14
C LEU A 423 -3.29 -9.58 16.62
N THR A 424 -2.91 -9.36 15.36
CA THR A 424 -2.82 -8.04 14.71
C THR A 424 -3.96 -7.76 13.73
N CYS A 425 -5.02 -8.59 13.75
CA CYS A 425 -6.17 -8.38 12.88
C CYS A 425 -6.94 -7.10 13.27
N PRO A 426 -7.67 -6.48 12.32
CA PRO A 426 -8.38 -5.22 12.57
C PRO A 426 -9.33 -5.26 13.77
N GLU A 427 -10.02 -6.38 14.01
CA GLU A 427 -10.97 -6.55 15.13
C GLU A 427 -10.25 -6.58 16.48
N THR A 428 -9.13 -7.30 16.56
CA THR A 428 -8.31 -7.36 17.78
C THR A 428 -7.70 -5.99 18.07
N MET A 429 -7.14 -5.31 17.07
CA MET A 429 -6.57 -3.96 17.23
C MET A 429 -7.63 -2.95 17.66
N GLN A 430 -8.81 -3.00 17.04
CA GLN A 430 -9.92 -2.13 17.46
C GLN A 430 -10.29 -2.36 18.92
N THR A 431 -10.40 -3.62 19.35
CA THR A 431 -10.77 -3.97 20.73
C THR A 431 -9.74 -3.42 21.73
N ILE A 432 -8.45 -3.48 21.40
CA ILE A 432 -7.37 -2.93 22.24
C ILE A 432 -7.49 -1.41 22.32
N VAL A 433 -7.65 -0.73 21.18
CA VAL A 433 -7.82 0.73 21.13
C VAL A 433 -9.05 1.16 21.94
N ASP A 434 -10.19 0.50 21.77
CA ASP A 434 -11.42 0.78 22.52
C ASP A 434 -11.19 0.63 24.03
N HIS A 435 -10.47 -0.40 24.46
CA HIS A 435 -10.14 -0.57 25.88
C HIS A 435 -9.22 0.54 26.41
N MET A 436 -8.25 1.00 25.62
CA MET A 436 -7.35 2.08 26.02
C MET A 436 -8.07 3.43 26.12
N LEU A 437 -9.01 3.70 25.21
CA LEU A 437 -9.85 4.89 25.24
C LEU A 437 -10.74 4.93 26.48
N ASN A 438 -11.30 3.78 26.87
CA ASN A 438 -12.13 3.64 28.07
C ASN A 438 -11.32 3.42 29.37
N TRP A 439 -10.00 3.38 29.29
CA TRP A 439 -9.15 3.18 30.47
C TRP A 439 -9.12 4.49 31.28
N GLU A 440 -9.80 4.49 32.44
CA GLU A 440 -9.74 5.59 33.41
C GLU A 440 -8.31 5.77 33.91
N SER A 441 -7.75 6.96 33.68
CA SER A 441 -6.38 7.35 34.07
C SER A 441 -6.20 7.52 35.57
#